data_AF-C5BKV5-F1
#
_entry.id   AF-C5BKV5-F1
#
_cell.length_a   1.000
_cell.length_b   1.000
_cell.length_c   1.000
_cell.angle_alpha   90.00
_cell.angle_beta   90.00
_cell.angle_gamma   90.00
#
_symmetry.space_group_name_H-M   'P 1'
#
loop_
_entity.id
_entity.type
_entity.pdbx_description
1 polymer ?
#
loop_
_entity_poly.entity_id
_entity_poly.type
_entity_poly.pdbx_seq_one_letter_code
_entity_poly.pdbx_strand_id
1 'polypeptide(L)'
;MKIKFALGFAAILVLLTGCTCPRVCMVPPNTDEPALVRITTDDTGMPRATPREVVVYPNQEVIFMSTEEFSLHFIGLSPVTLTRRGVKDFESSNGEVIIPAADPEISDDEIADARSDESIKEILANKDLYGITEDTVQAKLPVRQQNSVTINYTVEINGKILDPRFKRVDD
;
A
#
# COMPACT_ATOMS: atom_id res chain seq x y z
N MET A 1 54.26 38.41 4.74
CA MET A 1 54.02 37.08 5.34
C MET A 1 52.80 36.49 4.65
N LYS A 2 52.99 35.39 3.90
CA LYS A 2 51.98 34.75 3.05
C LYS A 2 51.23 33.70 3.88
N ILE A 3 49.91 33.74 3.94
CA ILE A 3 49.08 32.55 4.24
C ILE A 3 47.90 32.56 3.27
N LYS A 4 47.95 31.67 2.29
CA LYS A 4 46.82 31.23 1.47
C LYS A 4 46.03 30.22 2.30
N PHE A 5 44.72 30.42 2.44
CA PHE A 5 43.80 29.33 2.76
C PHE A 5 42.84 29.15 1.59
N ALA A 6 43.11 28.11 0.81
CA ALA A 6 42.19 27.55 -0.16
C ALA A 6 41.63 26.27 0.47
N LEU A 7 40.35 26.27 0.81
CA LEU A 7 39.49 25.10 0.97
C LEU A 7 38.14 25.57 0.43
N GLY A 8 37.69 25.16 -0.75
CA GLY A 8 37.50 23.76 -1.10
C GLY A 8 36.13 23.28 -0.59
N PHE A 9 35.07 24.06 -0.83
CA PHE A 9 33.70 23.58 -0.61
C PHE A 9 33.33 22.67 -1.79
N ALA A 10 33.49 21.38 -1.55
CA ALA A 10 32.95 20.34 -2.39
C ALA A 10 31.43 20.53 -2.49
N ALA A 11 30.96 20.82 -3.70
CA ALA A 11 29.57 20.67 -4.06
C ALA A 11 29.23 19.19 -3.92
N ILE A 12 28.53 18.83 -2.83
CA ILE A 12 27.83 17.54 -2.73
C ILE A 12 26.66 17.65 -3.70
N LEU A 13 26.93 17.32 -4.96
CA LEU A 13 25.93 17.01 -5.96
C LEU A 13 25.29 15.70 -5.51
N VAL A 14 24.24 15.80 -4.70
CA VAL A 14 23.34 14.66 -4.44
C VAL A 14 22.68 14.34 -5.78
N LEU A 15 23.26 13.37 -6.47
CA LEU A 15 22.67 12.67 -7.58
C LEU A 15 21.31 12.13 -7.10
N LEU A 16 20.23 12.79 -7.50
CA LEU A 16 18.87 12.25 -7.48
C LEU A 16 18.79 11.14 -8.54
N THR A 17 19.51 10.04 -8.32
CA THR A 17 19.32 8.80 -9.06
C THR A 17 18.03 8.17 -8.57
N GLY A 18 17.02 8.19 -9.45
CA GLY A 18 15.84 7.31 -9.46
C GLY A 18 15.15 7.12 -8.13
N CYS A 19 14.00 7.78 -7.93
CA CYS A 19 13.03 7.41 -6.90
C CYS A 19 12.60 5.95 -7.10
N THR A 20 13.33 4.99 -6.54
CA THR A 20 12.82 3.65 -6.32
C THR A 20 11.80 3.79 -5.20
N CYS A 21 10.52 3.81 -5.56
CA CYS A 21 9.46 3.72 -4.55
C CYS A 21 9.74 2.48 -3.69
N PRO A 22 9.79 2.63 -2.36
CA PRO A 22 10.09 1.51 -1.49
C PRO A 22 9.03 0.42 -1.72
N ARG A 23 9.48 -0.83 -1.92
CA ARG A 23 8.56 -1.95 -2.15
C ARG A 23 7.64 -2.20 -0.96
N VAL A 24 8.07 -1.84 0.24
CA VAL A 24 7.36 -2.07 1.50
C VAL A 24 7.39 -0.78 2.32
N CYS A 25 6.24 -0.38 2.88
CA CYS A 25 6.14 0.63 3.93
C CYS A 25 6.03 -0.07 5.27
N MET A 26 6.90 0.26 6.22
CA MET A 26 6.95 -0.40 7.52
C MET A 26 7.31 0.62 8.59
N VAL A 27 6.56 0.62 9.68
CA VAL A 27 6.90 1.35 10.90
C VAL A 27 7.47 0.35 11.91
N PRO A 28 8.49 0.71 12.71
CA PRO A 28 9.02 -0.17 13.74
C PRO A 28 7.91 -0.66 14.72
N PRO A 29 8.04 -1.88 15.27
CA PRO A 29 7.12 -2.36 16.29
C PRO A 29 7.23 -1.53 17.58
N ASN A 30 6.13 -1.47 18.34
CA ASN A 30 6.02 -0.77 19.63
C ASN A 30 6.17 0.75 19.56
N THR A 31 5.78 1.36 18.43
CA THR A 31 5.64 2.81 18.30
C THR A 31 4.17 3.16 18.11
N ASP A 32 3.76 4.28 18.67
CA ASP A 32 2.44 4.87 18.40
C ASP A 32 2.42 5.68 17.08
N GLU A 33 3.54 5.68 16.34
CA GLU A 33 3.64 6.36 15.05
C GLU A 33 2.83 5.63 13.97
N PRO A 34 2.05 6.37 13.14
CA PRO A 34 1.32 5.77 12.03
C PRO A 34 2.21 5.47 10.84
N ALA A 35 1.86 4.44 10.06
CA ALA A 35 2.45 4.17 8.77
C ALA A 35 1.88 5.12 7.72
N LEU A 36 2.73 5.99 7.17
CA LEU A 36 2.33 6.97 6.17
C LEU A 36 2.56 6.45 4.75
N VAL A 37 1.48 6.39 3.96
CA VAL A 37 1.52 6.00 2.56
C VAL A 37 1.10 7.17 1.70
N ARG A 38 2.04 7.72 0.92
CA ARG A 38 1.74 8.81 -0.01
C ARG A 38 1.31 8.24 -1.36
N ILE A 39 0.12 8.62 -1.78
CA ILE A 39 -0.43 8.40 -3.11
C ILE A 39 -0.22 9.68 -3.90
N THR A 40 0.35 9.55 -5.10
CA THR A 40 0.61 10.68 -6.00
C THR A 40 0.20 10.29 -7.40
N THR A 41 -0.13 11.28 -8.23
CA THR A 41 -0.48 11.09 -9.64
C THR A 41 0.64 11.61 -10.55
N ASP A 42 0.68 11.12 -11.78
CA ASP A 42 1.43 11.77 -12.86
C ASP A 42 0.60 12.89 -13.51
N ASP A 43 1.19 13.56 -14.50
CA ASP A 43 0.57 14.64 -15.25
C ASP A 43 -0.67 14.22 -16.05
N THR A 44 -0.87 12.91 -16.25
CA THR A 44 -2.08 12.36 -16.86
C THR A 44 -3.17 12.09 -15.83
N GLY A 45 -2.92 12.30 -14.53
CA GLY A 45 -3.81 11.91 -13.44
C GLY A 45 -3.78 10.41 -13.15
N MET A 46 -2.77 9.68 -13.63
CA MET A 46 -2.59 8.27 -13.31
C MET A 46 -1.89 8.12 -11.96
N PRO A 47 -2.35 7.25 -11.05
CA PRO A 47 -1.62 7.00 -9.81
C PRO A 47 -0.21 6.47 -10.12
N ARG A 48 0.81 7.06 -9.47
CA ARG A 48 2.21 6.64 -9.52
C ARG A 48 2.44 5.45 -8.59
N ALA A 49 3.55 4.74 -8.81
CA ALA A 49 3.98 3.66 -7.93
C ALA A 49 3.98 4.10 -6.46
N THR A 50 3.28 3.33 -5.63
CA THR A 50 3.28 3.46 -4.16
C THR A 50 3.83 2.16 -3.56
N PRO A 51 4.08 2.09 -2.24
CA PRO A 51 4.52 0.85 -1.61
C PRO A 51 3.59 -0.31 -1.92
N ARG A 52 4.15 -1.48 -2.21
CA ARG A 52 3.37 -2.67 -2.58
C ARG A 52 2.61 -3.25 -1.41
N GLU A 53 3.23 -3.12 -0.25
CA GLU A 53 2.85 -3.75 1.00
C GLU A 53 3.04 -2.73 2.10
N VAL A 54 2.08 -2.67 3.01
CA VAL A 54 2.19 -1.90 4.25
C VAL A 54 2.20 -2.89 5.39
N VAL A 55 3.25 -2.89 6.20
CA VAL A 55 3.37 -3.75 7.37
C VAL A 55 3.09 -2.91 8.60
N VAL A 56 2.04 -3.25 9.32
CA VAL A 56 1.64 -2.60 10.58
C VAL A 56 1.54 -3.58 11.72
N TYR A 57 1.75 -3.04 12.92
CA TYR A 57 1.66 -3.75 14.18
C TYR A 57 0.36 -3.41 14.93
N PRO A 58 -0.06 -4.22 15.91
CA PRO A 58 -1.27 -3.95 16.70
C PRO A 58 -1.26 -2.53 17.27
N ASN A 59 -2.41 -1.87 17.25
CA ASN A 59 -2.62 -0.49 17.72
C ASN A 59 -1.96 0.62 16.89
N GLN A 60 -1.31 0.30 15.77
CA GLN A 60 -0.85 1.31 14.82
C GLN A 60 -1.97 1.71 13.86
N GLU A 61 -1.82 2.85 13.20
CA GLU A 61 -2.69 3.27 12.10
C GLU A 61 -1.90 3.30 10.80
N VAL A 62 -2.57 3.04 9.69
CA VAL A 62 -2.07 3.41 8.36
C VAL A 62 -2.83 4.63 7.89
N ILE A 63 -2.09 5.67 7.48
CA ILE A 63 -2.67 6.86 6.88
C ILE A 63 -2.23 6.91 5.43
N PHE A 64 -3.20 6.76 4.53
CA PHE A 64 -3.02 6.99 3.10
C PHE A 64 -3.35 8.45 2.82
N MET A 65 -2.46 9.15 2.11
CA MET A 65 -2.60 10.58 1.84
C MET A 65 -2.36 10.89 0.37
N SER A 66 -3.16 11.80 -0.16
CA SER A 66 -3.10 12.31 -1.54
C SER A 66 -3.51 13.78 -1.56
N THR A 67 -3.11 14.52 -2.60
CA THR A 67 -3.65 15.87 -2.88
C THR A 67 -5.01 15.85 -3.57
N GLU A 68 -5.44 14.68 -4.03
CA GLU A 68 -6.68 14.42 -4.74
C GLU A 68 -7.50 13.39 -3.97
N GLU A 69 -8.83 13.39 -4.14
CA GLU A 69 -9.69 12.35 -3.57
C GLU A 69 -9.49 11.02 -4.30
N PHE A 70 -9.48 9.92 -3.55
CA PHE A 70 -9.24 8.56 -4.02
C PHE A 70 -10.07 7.55 -3.22
N SER A 71 -10.18 6.34 -3.74
CA SER A 71 -10.72 5.20 -3.00
C SER A 71 -9.69 4.08 -2.89
N LEU A 72 -9.72 3.38 -1.77
CA LEU A 72 -8.96 2.16 -1.53
C LEU A 72 -9.89 0.96 -1.54
N HIS A 73 -9.46 -0.08 -2.24
CA HIS A 73 -10.19 -1.33 -2.36
C HIS A 73 -9.31 -2.49 -1.86
N PHE A 74 -9.85 -3.23 -0.89
CA PHE A 74 -9.21 -4.38 -0.26
C PHE A 74 -9.88 -5.67 -0.72
N ILE A 75 -9.07 -6.69 -1.05
CA ILE A 75 -9.58 -7.94 -1.62
C ILE A 75 -9.63 -9.03 -0.56
N GLY A 76 -10.75 -9.74 -0.49
CA GLY A 76 -10.95 -10.89 0.38
C GLY A 76 -11.29 -10.53 1.82
N LEU A 77 -10.36 -9.93 2.56
CA LEU A 77 -10.51 -9.60 3.98
C LEU A 77 -10.49 -8.08 4.21
N SER A 78 -11.26 -7.65 5.21
CA SER A 78 -11.17 -6.27 5.71
C SER A 78 -9.79 -6.02 6.33
N PRO A 79 -9.15 -4.87 6.08
CA PRO A 79 -7.88 -4.53 6.75
C PRO A 79 -8.07 -4.17 8.23
N VAL A 80 -9.30 -3.93 8.68
CA VAL A 80 -9.63 -3.48 10.06
C VAL A 80 -10.04 -4.64 10.96
N THR A 81 -10.93 -5.51 10.47
CA THR A 81 -11.41 -6.66 11.27
C THR A 81 -10.73 -7.95 10.86
N LEU A 82 -10.03 -7.96 9.72
CA LEU A 82 -9.43 -9.15 9.13
C LEU A 82 -10.45 -10.27 8.85
N THR A 83 -11.72 -9.92 8.73
CA THR A 83 -12.80 -10.84 8.40
C THR A 83 -13.38 -10.56 7.02
N ARG A 84 -14.01 -11.58 6.43
CA ARG A 84 -14.68 -11.48 5.12
C ARG A 84 -15.81 -10.43 5.10
N ARG A 85 -16.49 -10.24 6.23
CA ARG A 85 -17.68 -9.38 6.35
C ARG A 85 -17.36 -7.93 6.72
N GLY A 86 -16.11 -7.63 7.06
CA GLY A 86 -15.71 -6.26 7.39
C GLY A 86 -15.68 -5.34 6.18
N VAL A 87 -15.48 -4.04 6.43
CA VAL A 87 -15.39 -3.00 5.40
C VAL A 87 -14.14 -3.21 4.56
N LYS A 88 -14.28 -3.10 3.23
CA LYS A 88 -13.20 -3.33 2.25
C LYS A 88 -13.01 -2.16 1.28
N ASP A 89 -13.92 -1.22 1.28
CA ASP A 89 -13.89 -0.05 0.41
C ASP A 89 -13.83 1.17 1.31
N PHE A 90 -12.84 2.02 1.08
CA PHE A 90 -12.60 3.22 1.87
C PHE A 90 -12.45 4.38 0.91
N GLU A 91 -13.30 5.39 1.06
CA GLU A 91 -13.20 6.64 0.31
C GLU A 91 -12.41 7.65 1.13
N SER A 92 -11.55 8.41 0.48
CA SER A 92 -10.83 9.48 1.16
C SER A 92 -11.75 10.63 1.53
N SER A 93 -11.36 11.35 2.57
CA SER A 93 -11.96 12.63 2.93
C SER A 93 -10.85 13.65 3.11
N ASN A 94 -10.87 14.72 2.33
CA ASN A 94 -9.80 15.72 2.25
C ASN A 94 -8.45 15.10 1.85
N GLY A 95 -8.50 14.11 0.95
CA GLY A 95 -7.29 13.42 0.48
C GLY A 95 -6.66 12.48 1.50
N GLU A 96 -7.39 12.05 2.54
CA GLU A 96 -6.89 11.11 3.55
C GLU A 96 -7.82 9.91 3.77
N VAL A 97 -7.23 8.72 3.95
CA VAL A 97 -7.89 7.52 4.47
C VAL A 97 -7.07 6.99 5.65
N ILE A 98 -7.74 6.82 6.79
CA ILE A 98 -7.13 6.27 8.01
C ILE A 98 -7.66 4.86 8.22
N ILE A 99 -6.76 3.90 8.32
CA ILE A 99 -7.08 2.50 8.58
C ILE A 99 -6.42 2.11 9.91
N PRO A 100 -7.21 1.84 10.96
CA PRO A 100 -6.65 1.27 12.18
C PRO A 100 -6.15 -0.15 11.89
N ALA A 101 -4.92 -0.45 12.34
CA ALA A 101 -4.40 -1.81 12.26
C ALA A 101 -5.26 -2.72 13.15
N ALA A 102 -5.74 -3.79 12.54
CA ALA A 102 -6.46 -4.83 13.24
C ALA A 102 -5.63 -5.47 14.37
N ASP A 103 -6.29 -5.89 15.45
CA ASP A 103 -5.72 -6.80 16.43
C ASP A 103 -5.58 -8.19 15.79
N PRO A 104 -4.37 -8.79 15.69
CA PRO A 104 -4.07 -9.90 14.80
C PRO A 104 -4.57 -11.28 15.25
N GLU A 105 -5.75 -11.38 15.86
CA GLU A 105 -6.41 -12.66 16.11
C GLU A 105 -7.33 -13.04 14.94
N ILE A 106 -6.74 -13.47 13.82
CA ILE A 106 -7.47 -14.21 12.76
C ILE A 106 -7.24 -15.70 12.97
N SER A 107 -8.29 -16.51 12.92
CA SER A 107 -8.16 -17.97 12.87
C SER A 107 -7.83 -18.47 11.45
N ASP A 108 -7.17 -19.62 11.33
CA ASP A 108 -6.91 -20.25 10.02
C ASP A 108 -8.22 -20.52 9.24
N ASP A 109 -9.32 -20.74 9.94
CA ASP A 109 -10.66 -20.92 9.36
C ASP A 109 -11.16 -19.63 8.68
N GLU A 110 -10.93 -18.45 9.28
CA GLU A 110 -11.31 -17.17 8.67
C GLU A 110 -10.47 -16.84 7.42
N ILE A 111 -9.20 -17.27 7.40
CA ILE A 111 -8.34 -17.16 6.21
C ILE A 111 -8.85 -18.08 5.09
N ALA A 112 -9.26 -19.30 5.42
CA ALA A 112 -9.85 -20.23 4.46
C ALA A 112 -11.18 -19.69 3.90
N ASP A 113 -12.03 -19.12 4.75
CA ASP A 113 -13.29 -18.50 4.37
C ASP A 113 -13.10 -17.29 3.44
N ALA A 114 -12.02 -16.52 3.61
CA ALA A 114 -11.68 -15.41 2.72
C ALA A 114 -11.58 -15.86 1.26
N ARG A 115 -11.03 -17.06 1.01
CA ARG A 115 -10.84 -17.62 -0.34
C ARG A 115 -12.16 -17.94 -1.04
N SER A 116 -13.24 -18.06 -0.28
CA SER A 116 -14.59 -18.26 -0.81
C SER A 116 -15.33 -16.96 -1.14
N ASP A 117 -14.68 -15.80 -0.97
CA ASP A 117 -15.30 -14.50 -1.22
C ASP A 117 -15.63 -14.28 -2.70
N GLU A 118 -16.85 -13.82 -2.97
CA GLU A 118 -17.32 -13.57 -4.34
C GLU A 118 -16.54 -12.44 -5.03
N SER A 119 -16.02 -11.46 -4.28
CA SER A 119 -15.14 -10.40 -4.85
C SER A 119 -13.85 -10.99 -5.41
N ILE A 120 -13.29 -12.02 -4.75
CA ILE A 120 -12.13 -12.76 -5.28
C ILE A 120 -12.51 -13.47 -6.58
N LYS A 121 -13.68 -14.11 -6.62
CA LYS A 121 -14.16 -14.82 -7.83
C LYS A 121 -14.39 -13.87 -9.00
N GLU A 122 -14.97 -12.71 -8.76
CA GLU A 122 -15.19 -11.68 -9.80
C GLU A 122 -13.87 -11.13 -10.36
N ILE A 123 -12.91 -10.89 -9.47
CA ILE A 123 -11.57 -10.43 -9.85
C ILE A 123 -10.85 -11.51 -10.67
N LEU A 124 -10.90 -12.77 -10.23
CA LEU A 124 -10.35 -13.91 -10.97
C LEU A 124 -11.06 -14.13 -12.31
N ALA A 125 -12.36 -13.87 -12.40
CA ALA A 125 -13.13 -13.98 -13.64
C ALA A 125 -12.72 -12.91 -14.67
N ASN A 126 -12.29 -11.74 -14.21
CA ASN A 126 -11.83 -10.63 -15.05
C ASN A 126 -10.30 -10.49 -15.06
N LYS A 127 -9.57 -11.57 -14.78
CA LYS A 127 -8.13 -11.51 -14.52
C LYS A 127 -7.30 -10.89 -15.65
N ASP A 128 -7.73 -11.08 -16.89
CA ASP A 128 -7.03 -10.58 -18.08
C ASP A 128 -7.18 -9.06 -18.24
N LEU A 129 -8.29 -8.48 -17.75
CA LEU A 129 -8.54 -7.04 -17.75
C LEU A 129 -7.61 -6.30 -16.78
N TYR A 130 -7.33 -6.95 -15.65
CA TYR A 130 -6.53 -6.39 -14.57
C TYR A 130 -5.06 -6.83 -14.61
N GLY A 131 -4.69 -7.72 -15.55
CA GLY A 131 -3.34 -8.27 -15.68
C GLY A 131 -2.91 -9.15 -14.49
N ILE A 132 -3.86 -9.83 -13.87
CA ILE A 132 -3.65 -10.54 -12.59
C ILE A 132 -3.65 -12.06 -12.78
N THR A 133 -2.94 -12.77 -11.91
CA THR A 133 -3.00 -14.23 -11.82
C THR A 133 -3.69 -14.67 -10.53
N GLU A 134 -4.13 -15.92 -10.45
CA GLU A 134 -4.69 -16.50 -9.23
C GLU A 134 -3.72 -16.37 -8.04
N ASP A 135 -2.43 -16.64 -8.29
CA ASP A 135 -1.37 -16.46 -7.30
C ASP A 135 -1.26 -15.01 -6.80
N THR A 136 -1.54 -14.02 -7.66
CA THR A 136 -1.46 -12.61 -7.26
C THR A 136 -2.66 -12.17 -6.44
N VAL A 137 -3.85 -12.72 -6.72
CA VAL A 137 -5.04 -12.49 -5.89
C VAL A 137 -4.85 -13.12 -4.52
N GLN A 138 -4.29 -14.33 -4.45
CA GLN A 138 -3.97 -14.98 -3.16
C GLN A 138 -2.91 -14.21 -2.38
N ALA A 139 -1.90 -13.65 -3.05
CA ALA A 139 -0.88 -12.84 -2.39
C ALA A 139 -1.49 -11.61 -1.71
N LYS A 140 -2.57 -11.03 -2.25
CA LYS A 140 -3.19 -9.80 -1.74
C LYS A 140 -4.00 -9.99 -0.46
N LEU A 141 -4.33 -11.22 -0.08
CA LEU A 141 -4.94 -11.46 1.21
C LEU A 141 -3.99 -10.94 2.32
N PRO A 142 -4.51 -10.28 3.36
CA PRO A 142 -3.69 -9.91 4.50
C PRO A 142 -2.94 -11.14 5.04
N VAL A 143 -1.60 -11.06 5.05
CA VAL A 143 -0.76 -12.15 5.54
C VAL A 143 -0.31 -11.80 6.95
N ARG A 144 -0.64 -12.67 7.91
CA ARG A 144 -0.07 -12.60 9.26
C ARG A 144 1.41 -12.97 9.19
N GLN A 145 2.25 -12.15 9.81
CA GLN A 145 3.62 -12.53 10.13
C GLN A 145 3.85 -12.31 11.62
N GLN A 146 3.97 -13.37 12.41
CA GLN A 146 4.20 -13.37 13.88
C GLN A 146 3.39 -12.32 14.68
N ASN A 147 3.78 -11.05 14.64
CA ASN A 147 3.17 -9.90 15.33
C ASN A 147 2.75 -8.73 14.41
N SER A 148 2.66 -8.92 13.10
CA SER A 148 2.29 -7.86 12.15
C SER A 148 1.26 -8.33 11.13
N VAL A 149 0.56 -7.36 10.55
CA VAL A 149 -0.38 -7.53 9.44
C VAL A 149 0.23 -6.87 8.22
N THR A 150 0.36 -7.63 7.13
CA THR A 150 0.66 -7.06 5.81
C THR A 150 -0.63 -6.68 5.12
N ILE A 151 -0.79 -5.40 4.83
CA ILE A 151 -1.93 -4.83 4.11
C ILE A 151 -1.56 -4.68 2.63
N ASN A 152 -2.38 -5.24 1.75
CA ASN A 152 -2.31 -5.04 0.31
C ASN A 152 -3.57 -4.32 -0.15
N TYR A 153 -3.42 -3.36 -1.05
CA TYR A 153 -4.51 -2.46 -1.44
C TYR A 153 -4.47 -2.19 -2.94
N THR A 154 -5.62 -1.85 -3.49
CA THR A 154 -5.74 -1.21 -4.80
C THR A 154 -6.17 0.23 -4.58
N VAL A 155 -5.63 1.17 -5.32
CA VAL A 155 -6.04 2.58 -5.27
C VAL A 155 -6.75 2.97 -6.56
N GLU A 156 -7.86 3.68 -6.45
CA GLU A 156 -8.54 4.31 -7.57
C GLU A 156 -8.55 5.84 -7.38
N ILE A 157 -8.15 6.57 -8.42
CA ILE A 157 -8.18 8.03 -8.47
C ILE A 157 -8.72 8.48 -9.82
N ASN A 158 -9.72 9.36 -9.84
CA ASN A 158 -10.35 9.84 -11.08
C ASN A 158 -10.77 8.73 -12.08
N GLY A 159 -11.29 7.60 -11.57
CA GLY A 159 -11.68 6.44 -12.40
C GLY A 159 -10.50 5.61 -12.93
N LYS A 160 -9.27 5.89 -12.48
CA LYS A 160 -8.06 5.18 -12.86
C LYS A 160 -7.54 4.34 -11.70
N ILE A 161 -7.40 3.05 -11.95
CA ILE A 161 -7.02 2.06 -10.94
C ILE A 161 -5.52 1.78 -11.04
N LEU A 162 -4.82 1.84 -9.91
CA LEU A 162 -3.47 1.32 -9.73
C LEU A 162 -3.49 0.24 -8.65
N ASP A 163 -2.86 -0.86 -9.00
CA ASP A 163 -2.41 -1.83 -8.03
C ASP A 163 -0.89 -1.72 -7.85
N PRO A 164 -0.41 -1.34 -6.66
CA PRO A 164 1.01 -1.19 -6.37
C PRO A 164 1.85 -2.45 -6.63
N ARG A 165 1.27 -3.66 -6.53
CA ARG A 165 1.98 -4.92 -6.78
C ARG A 165 2.19 -5.22 -8.25
N PHE A 166 1.33 -4.74 -9.14
CA PHE A 166 1.50 -4.95 -10.57
C PHE A 166 2.46 -3.93 -11.14
N LYS A 167 3.47 -4.43 -11.84
CA LYS A 167 4.27 -3.59 -12.74
C LYS A 167 3.37 -3.26 -13.93
N ARG A 168 3.26 -1.99 -14.32
CA ARG A 168 2.74 -1.70 -15.66
C ARG A 168 3.61 -2.45 -16.67
N VAL A 169 2.96 -3.10 -17.64
CA VAL A 169 3.65 -3.83 -18.71
C VAL A 169 4.40 -2.86 -19.64
N ASP A 170 4.16 -1.55 -19.51
CA ASP A 170 4.71 -0.50 -20.38
C ASP A 170 5.88 0.31 -19.78
N ASP A 171 6.50 -0.13 -18.66
CA ASP A 171 7.73 0.46 -18.08
C ASP A 171 8.98 -0.44 -18.21
#